data_AF-A0A6L5I207-F1
#
_entry.id   AF-A0A6L5I207-F1
#
_cell.length_a   1.000
_cell.length_b   1.000
_cell.length_c   1.000
_cell.angle_alpha   90.00
_cell.angle_beta   90.00
_cell.angle_gamma   90.00
#
_symmetry.space_group_name_H-M   'P 1'
#
loop_
_entity.id
_entity.type
_entity.pdbx_description
1 polymer ?
#
loop_
_entity_poly.entity_id
_entity_poly.type
_entity_poly.pdbx_seq_one_letter_code
_entity_poly.pdbx_strand_id
1 'polypeptide(L)'
;MDLENSQKKGGRPVQSYAQSFVFSLPPSVVKPTPGEWKSITSDILKELAKKLDIDINDFKGRVFANVHDQDNPHLNLVVSRVVQGKTLKALDQKGTIGVAKKAFNAASLARCGLDVSAYEPLQTNVGPHLAKWQLQQKDSEKALKEIGLKSKAFDNDIAKTKEYGRLSAMLNNQIVKWIFSIGSGDIGNENRQKNRIEKTTEELSKLNISKEQAELLDSMFEMAETKTGKTLENRVRWKI
;
A
#
# COMPACT_ATOMS: atom_id res chain seq x y z
N MET A 1 11.31 -44.89 -13.77
CA MET A 1 12.37 -45.31 -12.83
C MET A 1 11.62 -46.21 -11.90
N ASP A 2 11.75 -47.51 -12.01
CA ASP A 2 11.15 -48.39 -11.00
C ASP A 2 11.88 -48.17 -9.69
N LEU A 3 11.13 -48.10 -8.59
CA LEU A 3 11.72 -48.16 -7.25
C LEU A 3 12.62 -49.41 -7.11
N GLU A 4 12.33 -50.46 -7.87
CA GLU A 4 13.18 -51.64 -8.02
C GLU A 4 14.60 -51.33 -8.52
N ASN A 5 14.77 -50.36 -9.44
CA ASN A 5 16.09 -49.99 -9.95
C ASN A 5 16.89 -49.14 -8.97
N SER A 6 16.23 -48.52 -7.97
CA SER A 6 16.93 -47.81 -6.90
C SER A 6 17.65 -48.77 -5.93
N GLN A 7 17.24 -50.04 -5.91
CA GLN A 7 17.87 -51.10 -5.11
C GLN A 7 18.99 -51.85 -5.87
N LYS A 8 19.19 -51.57 -7.17
CA LYS A 8 20.24 -52.21 -7.99
C LYS A 8 21.46 -51.31 -8.12
N LYS A 9 22.67 -51.90 -8.09
CA LYS A 9 23.94 -51.18 -8.33
C LYS A 9 23.90 -50.48 -9.70
N GLY A 10 23.95 -49.15 -9.71
CA GLY A 10 24.03 -48.32 -10.94
C GLY A 10 22.76 -47.55 -11.30
N GLY A 11 21.64 -47.75 -10.61
CA GLY A 11 20.45 -46.91 -10.78
C GLY A 11 20.61 -45.55 -10.10
N ARG A 12 20.29 -44.44 -10.79
CA ARG A 12 20.21 -43.13 -10.15
C ARG A 12 19.04 -43.15 -9.15
N PRO A 13 19.27 -42.87 -7.85
CA PRO A 13 18.22 -42.92 -6.84
C PRO A 13 17.13 -41.87 -7.10
N VAL A 14 15.91 -42.15 -6.63
CA VAL A 14 14.80 -41.19 -6.68
C VAL A 14 15.10 -40.07 -5.69
N GLN A 15 15.51 -38.91 -6.18
CA GLN A 15 15.89 -37.76 -5.33
C GLN A 15 14.68 -36.97 -4.80
N SER A 16 13.48 -37.16 -5.37
CA SER A 16 12.25 -36.53 -4.90
C SER A 16 11.04 -37.43 -5.17
N TYR A 17 10.15 -37.50 -4.19
CA TYR A 17 8.94 -38.33 -4.20
C TYR A 17 7.72 -37.65 -4.82
N ALA A 18 7.75 -36.34 -5.03
CA ALA A 18 6.61 -35.59 -5.54
C ALA A 18 7.05 -34.37 -6.36
N GLN A 19 6.17 -33.92 -7.26
CA GLN A 19 6.31 -32.67 -7.98
C GLN A 19 5.27 -31.67 -7.46
N SER A 20 5.74 -30.48 -7.10
CA SER A 20 4.85 -29.36 -6.76
C SER A 20 4.63 -28.46 -7.99
N PHE A 21 3.40 -28.01 -8.15
CA PHE A 21 2.97 -27.00 -9.12
C PHE A 21 2.28 -25.88 -8.36
N VAL A 22 2.62 -24.64 -8.70
CA VAL A 22 1.97 -23.45 -8.14
C VAL A 22 1.23 -22.75 -9.28
N PHE A 23 -0.09 -22.63 -9.13
CA PHE A 23 -0.96 -21.93 -10.07
C PHE A 23 -1.49 -20.68 -9.38
N SER A 24 -0.99 -19.51 -9.78
CA SER A 24 -1.34 -18.23 -9.18
C SER A 24 -2.21 -17.40 -10.09
N LEU A 25 -3.18 -16.71 -9.52
CA LEU A 25 -3.94 -15.67 -10.20
C LEU A 25 -3.43 -14.27 -9.78
N PRO A 26 -3.60 -13.26 -10.64
CA PRO A 26 -3.28 -11.87 -10.29
C PRO A 26 -4.13 -11.35 -9.12
N PRO A 27 -3.63 -10.37 -8.35
CA PRO A 27 -4.40 -9.81 -7.23
C PRO A 27 -5.63 -8.99 -7.65
N SER A 28 -5.70 -8.58 -8.91
CA SER A 28 -6.80 -7.77 -9.45
C SER A 28 -8.05 -8.57 -9.83
N VAL A 29 -7.97 -9.91 -9.86
CA VAL A 29 -9.11 -10.73 -10.31
C VAL A 29 -10.03 -11.11 -9.17
N VAL A 30 -11.30 -11.35 -9.50
CA VAL A 30 -12.26 -11.94 -8.57
C VAL A 30 -11.75 -13.32 -8.15
N LYS A 31 -11.62 -13.52 -6.83
CA LYS A 31 -11.06 -14.74 -6.27
C LYS A 31 -12.03 -15.91 -6.49
N PRO A 32 -11.56 -17.06 -7.01
CA PRO A 32 -12.43 -18.23 -7.13
C PRO A 32 -12.90 -18.72 -5.76
N THR A 33 -14.16 -19.13 -5.70
CA THR A 33 -14.77 -19.80 -4.57
C THR A 33 -14.11 -21.17 -4.31
N PRO A 34 -14.28 -21.75 -3.11
CA PRO A 34 -13.80 -23.10 -2.83
C PRO A 34 -14.33 -24.18 -3.80
N GLY A 35 -15.55 -24.02 -4.32
CA GLY A 35 -16.14 -24.92 -5.31
C GLY A 35 -15.50 -24.82 -6.68
N GLU A 36 -15.18 -23.59 -7.12
CA GLU A 36 -14.45 -23.35 -8.36
C GLU A 36 -13.02 -23.88 -8.26
N TRP A 37 -12.31 -23.67 -7.15
CA TRP A 37 -10.98 -24.23 -6.94
C TRP A 37 -10.95 -25.77 -6.99
N LYS A 38 -11.95 -26.43 -6.42
CA LYS A 38 -12.10 -27.89 -6.54
C LYS A 38 -12.30 -28.30 -8.00
N SER A 39 -13.12 -27.57 -8.74
CA SER A 39 -13.40 -27.85 -10.15
C SER A 39 -12.16 -27.62 -11.03
N ILE A 40 -11.45 -26.51 -10.82
CA ILE A 40 -10.17 -26.20 -11.48
C ILE A 40 -9.16 -27.31 -11.20
N THR A 41 -9.00 -27.72 -9.95
CA THR A 41 -8.08 -28.80 -9.57
C THR A 41 -8.44 -30.11 -10.27
N SER A 42 -9.73 -30.46 -10.31
CA SER A 42 -10.22 -31.65 -11.01
C SER A 42 -9.91 -31.61 -12.51
N ASP A 43 -10.12 -30.46 -13.16
CA ASP A 43 -9.87 -30.28 -14.59
C ASP A 43 -8.36 -30.36 -14.92
N ILE A 44 -7.49 -29.81 -14.08
CA ILE A 44 -6.03 -29.98 -14.19
C ILE A 44 -5.64 -31.46 -14.07
N LEU A 45 -6.16 -32.18 -13.07
CA LEU A 45 -5.82 -33.58 -12.85
C LEU A 45 -6.27 -34.48 -14.00
N LYS A 46 -7.42 -34.21 -14.63
CA LYS A 46 -7.86 -34.94 -15.83
C LYS A 46 -6.86 -34.81 -16.98
N GLU A 47 -6.40 -33.59 -17.25
CA GLU A 47 -5.44 -33.34 -18.33
C GLU A 47 -4.05 -33.91 -18.02
N LEU A 48 -3.64 -33.87 -16.74
CA LEU A 48 -2.41 -34.54 -16.30
C LEU A 48 -2.51 -36.06 -16.44
N ALA A 49 -3.63 -36.69 -16.05
CA ALA A 49 -3.82 -38.14 -16.19
C ALA A 49 -3.69 -38.57 -17.65
N LYS A 50 -4.36 -37.86 -18.57
CA LYS A 50 -4.24 -38.08 -20.02
C LYS A 50 -2.80 -37.94 -20.51
N LYS A 51 -2.09 -36.89 -20.07
CA LYS A 51 -0.71 -36.62 -20.51
C LYS A 51 0.29 -37.66 -19.98
N LEU A 52 0.02 -38.22 -18.80
CA LEU A 52 0.88 -39.19 -18.12
C LEU A 52 0.51 -40.63 -18.43
N ASP A 53 -0.57 -40.84 -19.20
CA ASP A 53 -1.09 -42.16 -19.57
C ASP A 53 -1.41 -43.03 -18.33
N ILE A 54 -2.14 -42.43 -17.38
CA ILE A 54 -2.61 -43.10 -16.16
C ILE A 54 -4.11 -42.86 -15.96
N ASP A 55 -4.75 -43.69 -15.13
CA ASP A 55 -6.15 -43.48 -14.77
C ASP A 55 -6.27 -42.32 -13.77
N ILE A 56 -7.35 -41.55 -13.83
CA ILE A 56 -7.56 -40.45 -12.88
C ILE A 56 -7.65 -40.93 -11.43
N ASN A 57 -8.14 -42.14 -11.19
CA ASN A 57 -8.23 -42.74 -9.86
C ASN A 57 -6.85 -43.07 -9.28
N ASP A 58 -5.81 -43.17 -10.11
CA ASP A 58 -4.45 -43.36 -9.64
C ASP A 58 -3.94 -42.20 -8.79
N PHE A 59 -4.50 -41.00 -8.98
CA PHE A 59 -4.22 -39.84 -8.14
C PHE A 59 -4.85 -39.92 -6.74
N LYS A 60 -5.80 -40.82 -6.49
CA LYS A 60 -6.47 -40.93 -5.19
C LYS A 60 -5.45 -41.25 -4.09
N GLY A 61 -5.36 -40.37 -3.08
CA GLY A 61 -4.38 -40.47 -1.99
C GLY A 61 -2.93 -40.18 -2.39
N ARG A 62 -2.68 -39.72 -3.62
CA ARG A 62 -1.34 -39.41 -4.17
C ARG A 62 -1.18 -37.97 -4.62
N VAL A 63 -2.19 -37.15 -4.33
CA VAL A 63 -2.22 -35.73 -4.63
C VAL A 63 -2.59 -34.98 -3.37
N PHE A 64 -1.95 -33.83 -3.17
CA PHE A 64 -2.31 -32.88 -2.15
C PHE A 64 -2.52 -31.50 -2.82
N ALA A 65 -3.63 -30.86 -2.51
CA ALA A 65 -3.99 -29.55 -3.03
C ALA A 65 -4.32 -28.61 -1.87
N ASN A 66 -3.66 -27.46 -1.82
CA ASN A 66 -4.05 -26.38 -0.91
C ASN A 66 -4.21 -25.06 -1.67
N VAL A 67 -5.14 -24.23 -1.21
CA VAL A 67 -5.39 -22.91 -1.76
C VAL A 67 -5.03 -21.90 -0.70
N HIS A 68 -4.25 -20.90 -1.07
CA HIS A 68 -3.92 -19.77 -0.21
C HIS A 68 -4.76 -18.58 -0.65
N ASP A 69 -5.60 -18.09 0.25
CA ASP A 69 -6.42 -16.89 0.04
C ASP A 69 -5.65 -15.64 0.45
N GLN A 70 -4.54 -15.38 -0.24
CA GLN A 70 -3.72 -14.18 -0.07
C GLN A 70 -4.10 -13.12 -1.12
N ASP A 71 -3.37 -12.00 -1.17
CA ASP A 71 -3.57 -10.98 -2.22
C ASP A 71 -3.41 -11.59 -3.61
N ASN A 72 -2.45 -12.50 -3.80
CA ASN A 72 -2.29 -13.32 -5.00
C ASN A 72 -2.82 -14.75 -4.76
N PRO A 73 -4.12 -15.01 -4.96
CA PRO A 73 -4.69 -16.32 -4.64
C PRO A 73 -4.04 -17.40 -5.52
N HIS A 74 -3.59 -18.48 -4.88
CA HIS A 74 -2.86 -19.53 -5.58
C HIS A 74 -3.16 -20.93 -5.05
N LEU A 75 -3.17 -21.88 -5.99
CA LEU A 75 -3.29 -23.31 -5.74
C LEU A 75 -1.90 -23.92 -5.75
N ASN A 76 -1.48 -24.55 -4.64
CA ASN A 76 -0.35 -25.47 -4.66
C ASN A 76 -0.87 -26.89 -4.84
N LEU A 77 -0.44 -27.53 -5.91
CA LEU A 77 -0.77 -28.90 -6.27
C LEU A 77 0.49 -29.75 -6.20
N VAL A 78 0.51 -30.70 -5.26
CA VAL A 78 1.58 -31.67 -5.11
C VAL A 78 1.10 -33.01 -5.67
N VAL A 79 1.84 -33.56 -6.62
CA VAL A 79 1.53 -34.84 -7.28
C VAL A 79 2.67 -35.82 -7.02
N SER A 80 2.34 -37.02 -6.52
CA SER A 80 3.33 -38.08 -6.34
C SER A 80 4.03 -38.39 -7.66
N ARG A 81 5.35 -38.52 -7.61
CA ARG A 81 6.16 -38.98 -8.75
C ARG A 81 6.06 -40.48 -8.93
N VAL A 82 5.56 -41.21 -7.93
CA VAL A 82 5.40 -42.67 -7.98
C VAL A 82 3.93 -43.04 -7.91
N VAL A 83 3.49 -43.79 -8.91
CA VAL A 83 2.13 -44.33 -9.04
C VAL A 83 2.26 -45.81 -9.37
N GLN A 84 1.58 -46.67 -8.61
CA GLN A 84 1.61 -48.13 -8.78
C GLN A 84 3.05 -48.72 -8.90
N GLY A 85 3.98 -48.23 -8.08
CA GLY A 85 5.40 -48.67 -8.09
C GLY A 85 6.26 -48.09 -9.23
N LYS A 86 5.65 -47.44 -10.22
CA LYS A 86 6.33 -46.83 -11.36
C LYS A 86 6.53 -45.33 -11.16
N THR A 87 7.72 -44.84 -11.51
CA THR A 87 7.96 -43.38 -11.53
C THR A 87 7.43 -42.73 -12.80
N LEU A 88 6.61 -41.70 -12.64
CA LEU A 88 6.11 -40.78 -13.66
C LEU A 88 7.21 -39.82 -14.13
N LYS A 89 8.15 -40.33 -14.94
CA LYS A 89 9.27 -39.54 -15.49
C LYS A 89 8.84 -38.32 -16.31
N ALA A 90 7.61 -38.32 -16.81
CA ALA A 90 7.08 -37.22 -17.62
C ALA A 90 6.52 -36.08 -16.76
N LEU A 91 6.33 -36.27 -15.45
CA LEU A 91 5.61 -35.31 -14.59
C LEU A 91 6.26 -33.93 -14.53
N ASP A 92 7.60 -33.87 -14.50
CA ASP A 92 8.38 -32.63 -14.42
C ASP A 92 8.94 -32.17 -15.78
N GLN A 93 8.56 -32.84 -16.87
CA GLN A 93 8.97 -32.45 -18.20
C GLN A 93 8.22 -31.21 -18.68
N LYS A 94 8.90 -30.37 -19.49
CA LYS A 94 8.34 -29.13 -20.06
C LYS A 94 6.99 -29.35 -20.75
N GLY A 95 6.79 -30.48 -21.42
CA GLY A 95 5.53 -30.82 -22.08
C GLY A 95 4.37 -30.96 -21.10
N THR A 96 4.58 -31.63 -19.97
CA THR A 96 3.56 -31.81 -18.92
C THR A 96 3.27 -30.51 -18.18
N ILE A 97 4.31 -29.71 -17.89
CA ILE A 97 4.15 -28.36 -17.35
C ILE A 97 3.30 -27.50 -18.30
N GLY A 98 3.54 -27.60 -19.61
CA GLY A 98 2.75 -26.91 -20.63
C GLY A 98 1.28 -27.32 -20.63
N VAL A 99 0.98 -28.62 -20.49
CA VAL A 99 -0.39 -29.13 -20.36
C VAL A 99 -1.05 -28.58 -19.10
N ALA A 100 -0.37 -28.64 -17.96
CA ALA A 100 -0.90 -28.16 -16.69
C ALA A 100 -1.24 -26.65 -16.75
N LYS A 101 -0.38 -25.83 -17.37
CA LYS A 101 -0.64 -24.40 -17.59
C LYS A 101 -1.87 -24.17 -18.46
N LYS A 102 -1.98 -24.87 -19.59
CA LYS A 102 -3.14 -24.76 -20.48
C LYS A 102 -4.44 -25.19 -19.79
N ALA A 103 -4.40 -26.27 -19.03
CA ALA A 103 -5.53 -26.75 -18.25
C ALA A 103 -5.97 -25.73 -17.19
N PHE A 104 -5.03 -25.12 -16.48
CA PHE A 104 -5.33 -24.06 -15.52
C PHE A 104 -5.96 -22.83 -16.17
N ASN A 105 -5.41 -22.35 -17.30
CA ASN A 105 -5.98 -21.22 -18.03
C ASN A 105 -7.40 -21.53 -18.53
N ALA A 106 -7.60 -22.69 -19.14
CA ALA A 106 -8.91 -23.11 -19.66
C ALA A 106 -9.93 -23.27 -18.52
N ALA A 107 -9.53 -23.85 -17.39
CA ALA A 107 -10.40 -24.00 -16.22
C ALA A 107 -10.72 -22.66 -15.56
N SER A 108 -9.75 -21.75 -15.47
CA SER A 108 -9.97 -20.41 -14.91
C SER A 108 -10.97 -19.60 -15.76
N LEU A 109 -10.88 -19.71 -17.08
CA LEU A 109 -11.86 -19.13 -17.99
C LEU A 109 -13.24 -19.78 -17.83
N ALA A 110 -13.31 -21.11 -17.89
CA ALA A 110 -14.59 -21.84 -17.91
C ALA A 110 -15.35 -21.79 -16.57
N ARG A 111 -14.63 -21.77 -15.45
CA ARG A 111 -15.23 -21.81 -14.10
C ARG A 111 -15.45 -20.42 -13.52
N CYS A 112 -14.51 -19.51 -13.77
CA CYS A 112 -14.47 -18.21 -13.10
C CYS A 112 -14.65 -17.02 -14.06
N GLY A 113 -14.75 -17.26 -15.38
CA GLY A 113 -14.81 -16.20 -16.39
C GLY A 113 -13.50 -15.42 -16.55
N LEU A 114 -12.38 -15.95 -16.05
CA LEU A 114 -11.09 -15.27 -16.08
C LEU A 114 -10.38 -15.48 -17.41
N ASP A 115 -10.46 -14.49 -18.29
CA ASP A 115 -9.75 -14.47 -19.56
C ASP A 115 -8.36 -13.83 -19.40
N VAL A 116 -7.32 -14.60 -19.75
CA VAL A 116 -5.92 -14.12 -19.78
C VAL A 116 -5.74 -12.99 -20.80
N SER A 117 -6.48 -13.00 -21.89
CA SER A 117 -6.37 -11.98 -22.95
C SER A 117 -6.88 -10.60 -22.49
N ALA A 118 -7.77 -10.58 -21.50
CA ALA A 118 -8.32 -9.36 -20.91
C ALA A 118 -7.50 -8.85 -19.70
N TYR A 119 -6.42 -9.53 -19.31
CA TYR A 119 -5.64 -9.15 -18.14
C TYR A 119 -4.67 -8.00 -18.45
N GLU A 120 -4.83 -6.89 -17.71
CA GLU A 120 -3.90 -5.78 -17.70
C GLU A 120 -2.96 -5.84 -16.48
N PRO A 121 -1.62 -5.90 -16.69
CA PRO A 121 -0.68 -5.91 -15.57
C PRO A 121 -0.69 -4.60 -14.77
N LEU A 122 -0.67 -4.70 -13.44
CA LEU A 122 -0.59 -3.52 -12.54
C LEU A 122 0.66 -2.67 -12.76
N GLN A 123 1.75 -3.30 -13.21
CA GLN A 123 3.01 -2.63 -13.48
C GLN A 123 3.58 -3.12 -14.80
N THR A 124 3.77 -2.21 -15.74
CA THR A 124 4.50 -2.42 -16.98
C THR A 124 5.85 -1.72 -16.91
N ASN A 125 6.82 -2.15 -17.73
CA ASN A 125 8.15 -1.50 -17.81
C ASN A 125 8.95 -1.49 -16.50
N VAL A 126 8.86 -2.57 -15.71
CA VAL A 126 9.56 -2.73 -14.41
C VAL A 126 11.10 -2.82 -14.51
N GLY A 127 11.65 -2.71 -15.73
CA GLY A 127 13.08 -2.78 -16.00
C GLY A 127 13.61 -4.22 -15.99
N PRO A 128 14.95 -4.39 -16.08
CA PRO A 128 15.57 -5.70 -16.05
C PRO A 128 15.37 -6.38 -14.69
N HIS A 129 15.43 -7.72 -14.68
CA HIS A 129 15.40 -8.49 -13.44
C HIS A 129 16.58 -8.09 -12.54
N LEU A 130 16.29 -7.50 -11.39
CA LEU A 130 17.28 -7.11 -10.39
C LEU A 130 17.52 -8.25 -9.40
N ALA A 131 18.74 -8.34 -8.86
CA ALA A 131 19.00 -9.20 -7.72
C ALA A 131 18.22 -8.69 -6.48
N LYS A 132 17.85 -9.60 -5.57
CA LYS A 132 17.06 -9.26 -4.37
C LYS A 132 17.67 -8.09 -3.57
N TRP A 133 19.00 -8.05 -3.42
CA TRP A 133 19.69 -6.98 -2.71
C TRP A 133 19.56 -5.61 -3.39
N GLN A 134 19.56 -5.56 -4.73
CA GLN A 134 19.38 -4.33 -5.49
C GLN A 134 17.96 -3.78 -5.34
N LEU A 135 16.96 -4.69 -5.34
CA LEU A 135 15.57 -4.33 -5.09
C LEU A 135 15.42 -3.74 -3.68
N GLN A 136 15.98 -4.42 -2.68
CA GLN A 136 15.95 -3.97 -1.29
C GLN A 136 16.66 -2.63 -1.10
N GLN A 137 17.79 -2.40 -1.77
CA GLN A 137 18.48 -1.11 -1.75
C GLN A 137 17.60 0.00 -2.34
N LYS A 138 16.99 -0.23 -3.52
CA LYS A 138 16.11 0.75 -4.17
C LYS A 138 14.89 1.09 -3.31
N ASP A 139 14.31 0.10 -2.64
CA ASP A 139 13.18 0.30 -1.74
C ASP A 139 13.60 1.08 -0.49
N SER A 140 14.79 0.79 0.05
CA SER A 140 15.37 1.53 1.16
C SER A 140 15.66 2.99 0.80
N GLU A 141 16.21 3.25 -0.38
CA GLU A 141 16.46 4.61 -0.89
C GLU A 141 15.17 5.41 -1.08
N LYS A 142 14.10 4.77 -1.58
CA LYS A 142 12.77 5.40 -1.68
C LYS A 142 12.21 5.73 -0.30
N ALA A 143 12.28 4.80 0.64
CA ALA A 143 11.82 5.01 2.01
C ALA A 143 12.58 6.16 2.69
N LEU A 144 13.91 6.23 2.52
CA LEU A 144 14.73 7.31 3.05
C LEU A 144 14.38 8.67 2.42
N LYS A 145 14.11 8.72 1.12
CA LYS A 145 13.64 9.95 0.45
C LYS A 145 12.29 10.41 1.00
N GLU A 146 11.35 9.49 1.20
CA GLU A 146 10.04 9.80 1.77
C GLU A 146 10.16 10.33 3.20
N ILE A 147 11.00 9.70 4.03
CA ILE A 147 11.30 10.16 5.39
C ILE A 147 11.93 11.56 5.35
N GLY A 148 12.88 11.80 4.46
CA GLY A 148 13.51 13.12 4.30
C GLY A 148 12.53 14.21 3.89
N LEU A 149 11.56 13.91 3.01
CA LEU A 149 10.49 14.84 2.63
C LEU A 149 9.55 15.13 3.81
N LYS A 150 9.13 14.09 4.55
CA LYS A 150 8.30 14.26 5.74
C LYS A 150 9.00 15.05 6.84
N SER A 151 10.30 14.82 7.06
CA SER A 151 11.11 15.59 8.01
C SER A 151 11.14 17.07 7.65
N LYS A 152 11.39 17.41 6.37
CA LYS A 152 11.38 18.80 5.92
C LYS A 152 10.01 19.47 6.07
N ALA A 153 8.94 18.75 5.78
CA ALA A 153 7.58 19.25 6.01
C ALA A 153 7.34 19.54 7.50
N PHE A 154 7.74 18.61 8.36
CA PHE A 154 7.63 18.74 9.82
C PHE A 154 8.45 19.92 10.37
N ASP A 155 9.70 20.11 9.90
CA ASP A 155 10.54 21.24 10.30
C ASP A 155 9.91 22.59 9.91
N ASN A 156 9.29 22.65 8.72
CA ASN A 156 8.55 23.84 8.28
C ASN A 156 7.31 24.10 9.16
N ASP A 157 6.58 23.07 9.56
CA ASP A 157 5.41 23.20 10.43
C ASP A 157 5.80 23.66 11.85
N ILE A 158 6.93 23.17 12.37
CA ILE A 158 7.51 23.66 13.63
C ILE A 158 7.86 25.15 13.50
N ALA A 159 8.52 25.55 12.42
CA ALA A 159 8.91 26.94 12.20
C ALA A 159 7.69 27.87 12.14
N LYS A 160 6.64 27.47 11.41
CA LYS A 160 5.37 28.21 11.35
C LYS A 160 4.70 28.32 12.72
N THR A 161 4.68 27.23 13.49
CA THR A 161 4.07 27.22 14.83
C THR A 161 4.78 28.15 15.80
N LYS A 162 6.13 28.16 15.78
CA LYS A 162 6.93 29.09 16.60
C LYS A 162 6.67 30.53 16.22
N GLU A 163 6.63 30.83 14.92
CA GLU A 163 6.38 32.18 14.44
C GLU A 163 4.95 32.65 14.77
N TYR A 164 3.96 31.78 14.63
CA TYR A 164 2.60 32.05 15.09
C TYR A 164 2.56 32.41 16.58
N GLY A 165 3.21 31.61 17.44
CA GLY A 165 3.26 31.87 18.88
C GLY A 165 3.94 33.20 19.22
N ARG A 166 5.00 33.57 18.48
CA ARG A 166 5.69 34.85 18.65
C ARG A 166 4.78 36.03 18.28
N LEU A 167 4.13 35.95 17.12
CA LEU A 167 3.27 37.02 16.61
C LEU A 167 1.98 37.16 17.42
N SER A 168 1.37 36.07 17.87
CA SER A 168 0.16 36.11 18.69
C SER A 168 0.43 36.74 20.07
N ALA A 169 1.55 36.41 20.71
CA ALA A 169 1.96 37.05 21.96
C ALA A 169 2.25 38.54 21.77
N MET A 170 2.88 38.91 20.65
CA MET A 170 3.14 40.30 20.30
C MET A 170 1.83 41.07 20.07
N LEU A 171 0.88 40.50 19.34
CA LEU A 171 -0.44 41.08 19.09
C LEU A 171 -1.20 41.30 20.40
N ASN A 172 -1.22 40.30 21.30
CA ASN A 172 -1.85 40.42 22.61
C ASN A 172 -1.31 41.63 23.39
N ASN A 173 0.01 41.75 23.46
CA ASN A 173 0.66 42.86 24.17
C ASN A 173 0.34 44.22 23.54
N GLN A 174 0.21 44.31 22.21
CA GLN A 174 -0.17 45.54 21.53
C GLN A 174 -1.63 45.91 21.80
N ILE A 175 -2.56 44.94 21.77
CA ILE A 175 -3.97 45.13 22.11
C ILE A 175 -4.12 45.63 23.55
N VAL A 176 -3.45 45.00 24.51
CA VAL A 176 -3.48 45.43 25.91
C VAL A 176 -3.01 46.88 26.06
N LYS A 177 -1.88 47.25 25.42
CA LYS A 177 -1.37 48.63 25.45
C LYS A 177 -2.32 49.62 24.78
N TRP A 178 -2.99 49.21 23.71
CA TRP A 178 -3.98 50.03 23.03
C TRP A 178 -5.18 50.32 23.94
N ILE A 179 -5.73 49.29 24.62
CA ILE A 179 -6.81 49.44 25.62
C ILE A 179 -6.40 50.44 26.71
N PHE A 180 -5.19 50.30 27.27
CA PHE A 180 -4.70 51.22 28.31
C PHE A 180 -4.57 52.66 27.81
N SER A 181 -4.09 52.86 26.58
CA SER A 181 -3.89 54.20 26.01
C SER A 181 -5.21 54.95 25.79
N ILE A 182 -6.28 54.21 25.43
CA ILE A 182 -7.63 54.74 25.34
C ILE A 182 -8.13 55.17 26.72
N GLY A 183 -7.96 54.30 27.73
CA GLY A 183 -8.35 54.60 29.10
C GLY A 183 -7.63 55.82 29.71
N SER A 184 -6.38 56.09 29.29
CA SER A 184 -5.59 57.24 29.74
C SER A 184 -5.71 58.48 28.87
N GLY A 185 -6.43 58.43 27.75
CA GLY A 185 -6.56 59.55 26.79
C GLY A 185 -5.28 59.88 26.01
N ASP A 186 -4.30 58.95 25.92
CA ASP A 186 -3.07 59.16 25.15
C ASP A 186 -3.28 58.80 23.67
N ILE A 187 -3.81 59.77 22.93
CA ILE A 187 -4.14 59.63 21.50
C ILE A 187 -2.90 59.28 20.65
N GLY A 188 -1.73 59.80 21.03
CA GLY A 188 -0.48 59.53 20.32
C GLY A 188 -0.07 58.07 20.44
N ASN A 189 -0.16 57.50 21.64
CA ASN A 189 0.14 56.08 21.85
C ASN A 189 -0.97 55.17 21.32
N GLU A 190 -2.23 55.58 21.38
CA GLU A 190 -3.36 54.88 20.75
C GLU A 190 -3.10 54.60 19.27
N ASN A 191 -2.82 55.65 18.48
CA ASN A 191 -2.56 55.53 17.05
C ASN A 191 -1.31 54.68 16.75
N ARG A 192 -0.27 54.79 17.59
CA ARG A 192 0.93 53.94 17.47
C ARG A 192 0.63 52.46 17.67
N GLN A 193 -0.17 52.11 18.68
CA GLN A 193 -0.52 50.70 18.89
C GLN A 193 -1.46 50.20 17.80
N LYS A 194 -2.42 51.00 17.31
CA LYS A 194 -3.28 50.65 16.19
C LYS A 194 -2.47 50.26 14.94
N ASN A 195 -1.52 51.10 14.53
CA ASN A 195 -0.65 50.81 13.38
C ASN A 195 0.23 49.56 13.58
N ARG A 196 0.61 49.23 14.83
CA ARG A 196 1.39 48.02 15.15
C ARG A 196 0.53 46.76 15.10
N ILE A 197 -0.71 46.85 15.58
CA ILE A 197 -1.71 45.80 15.50
C ILE A 197 -1.98 45.44 14.05
N GLU A 198 -2.18 46.44 13.18
CA GLU A 198 -2.41 46.23 11.74
C GLU A 198 -1.24 45.47 11.09
N LYS A 199 0.00 45.88 11.33
CA LYS A 199 1.19 45.18 10.80
C LYS A 199 1.30 43.73 11.27
N THR A 200 1.11 43.49 12.57
CA THR A 200 1.16 42.14 13.15
C THR A 200 0.05 41.24 12.58
N THR A 201 -1.13 41.81 12.34
CA THR A 201 -2.28 41.13 11.74
C THR A 201 -2.01 40.71 10.29
N GLU A 202 -1.35 41.57 9.51
CA GLU A 202 -0.91 41.24 8.16
C GLU A 202 0.14 40.12 8.14
N GLU A 203 1.08 40.13 9.09
CA GLU A 203 2.08 39.06 9.23
C GLU A 203 1.43 37.72 9.61
N LEU A 204 0.49 37.73 10.56
CA LEU A 204 -0.28 36.53 10.94
C LEU A 204 -1.11 35.98 9.79
N SER A 205 -1.73 36.85 8.99
CA SER A 205 -2.53 36.44 7.83
C SER A 205 -1.70 35.76 6.74
N LYS A 206 -0.39 36.04 6.67
CA LYS A 206 0.54 35.39 5.74
C LYS A 206 0.93 33.97 6.17
N LEU A 207 0.77 33.62 7.44
CA LEU A 207 1.17 32.31 7.98
C LEU A 207 0.20 31.18 7.64
N ASN A 208 -0.94 31.48 7.00
CA ASN A 208 -1.96 30.49 6.64
C ASN A 208 -2.40 29.65 7.85
N ILE A 209 -2.79 30.35 8.91
CA ILE A 209 -3.21 29.78 10.20
C ILE A 209 -4.53 29.01 10.08
N SER A 210 -4.80 28.12 11.04
CA SER A 210 -6.06 27.37 11.07
C SER A 210 -7.25 28.27 11.40
N LYS A 211 -8.46 27.79 11.08
CA LYS A 211 -9.70 28.50 11.39
C LYS A 211 -9.84 28.74 12.90
N GLU A 212 -9.53 27.74 13.71
CA GLU A 212 -9.59 27.83 15.18
C GLU A 212 -8.60 28.86 15.73
N GLN A 213 -7.42 28.96 15.12
CA GLN A 213 -6.42 29.98 15.48
C GLN A 213 -6.90 31.38 15.13
N ALA A 214 -7.53 31.56 13.97
CA ALA A 214 -8.11 32.84 13.58
C ALA A 214 -9.26 33.26 14.50
N GLU A 215 -10.18 32.34 14.81
CA GLU A 215 -11.31 32.58 15.72
C GLU A 215 -10.85 32.98 17.13
N LEU A 216 -9.77 32.35 17.64
CA LEU A 216 -9.19 32.74 18.92
C LEU A 216 -8.67 34.19 18.89
N LEU A 217 -7.96 34.58 17.84
CA LEU A 217 -7.45 35.94 17.70
C LEU A 217 -8.59 36.95 17.54
N ASP A 218 -9.62 36.62 16.77
CA ASP A 218 -10.81 37.45 16.60
C ASP A 218 -11.54 37.68 17.92
N SER A 219 -11.67 36.66 18.77
CA SER A 219 -12.24 36.81 20.12
C SER A 219 -11.48 37.82 20.98
N MET A 220 -10.16 37.93 20.80
CA MET A 220 -9.34 38.92 21.52
C MET A 220 -9.62 40.34 21.04
N PHE A 221 -9.81 40.51 19.73
CA PHE A 221 -10.22 41.80 19.17
C PHE A 221 -11.60 42.22 19.67
N GLU A 222 -12.59 41.34 19.62
CA GLU A 222 -13.95 41.61 20.10
C GLU A 222 -13.97 42.03 21.59
N MET A 223 -13.17 41.37 22.42
CA MET A 223 -13.03 41.72 23.83
C MET A 223 -12.43 43.13 24.00
N ALA A 224 -11.44 43.49 23.19
CA ALA A 224 -10.81 44.81 23.23
C ALA A 224 -11.76 45.92 22.80
N GLU A 225 -12.54 45.69 21.75
CA GLU A 225 -13.53 46.64 21.24
C GLU A 225 -14.67 46.85 22.24
N THR A 226 -15.16 45.76 22.85
CA THR A 226 -16.18 45.83 23.91
C THR A 226 -15.70 46.67 25.10
N LYS A 227 -14.43 46.54 25.48
CA LYS A 227 -13.85 47.30 26.61
C LYS A 227 -13.59 48.78 26.29
N THR A 228 -13.34 49.12 25.03
CA THR A 228 -12.88 50.46 24.64
C THR A 228 -13.94 51.29 23.94
N GLY A 229 -14.99 50.66 23.41
CA GLY A 229 -16.00 51.31 22.57
C GLY A 229 -15.48 51.76 21.20
N LYS A 230 -14.25 51.40 20.82
CA LYS A 230 -13.62 51.72 19.53
C LYS A 230 -13.34 50.44 18.74
N THR A 231 -13.39 50.53 17.41
CA THR A 231 -13.21 49.38 16.51
C THR A 231 -11.79 49.29 15.93
N LEU A 232 -11.34 48.05 15.70
CA LEU A 232 -10.10 47.68 15.02
C LEU A 232 -10.45 46.96 13.71
N GLU A 233 -10.47 47.71 12.60
CA GLU A 233 -11.00 47.22 11.32
C GLU A 233 -10.20 46.08 10.68
N ASN A 234 -8.90 45.96 10.96
CA ASN A 234 -8.04 44.97 10.33
C ASN A 234 -8.00 43.69 11.18
N ARG A 235 -8.63 42.61 10.67
CA ARG A 235 -8.72 41.28 11.30
C ARG A 235 -7.78 40.28 10.63
N VAL A 236 -7.40 39.24 11.37
CA VAL A 236 -6.52 38.19 10.85
C VAL A 236 -7.31 37.34 9.86
N ARG A 237 -6.82 37.25 8.62
CA ARG A 237 -7.46 36.43 7.57
C ARG A 237 -6.84 35.04 7.56
N TRP A 238 -7.68 34.03 7.39
CA TRP A 238 -7.26 32.66 7.08
C TRP A 238 -7.71 32.30 5.66
N LYS A 239 -7.00 31.40 4.98
CA LYS A 239 -7.47 30.84 3.70
C LYS A 239 -8.36 29.63 3.96
N ILE A 240 -9.45 29.55 3.18
CA ILE A 240 -10.34 28.38 3.07
C ILE A 240 -9.64 27.31 2.24
#